data_AF-I6T746-F1
#
_entry.id   AF-I6T746-F1
#
_cell.length_a   1.000
_cell.length_b   1.000
_cell.length_c   1.000
_cell.angle_alpha   90.00
_cell.angle_beta   90.00
_cell.angle_gamma   90.00
#
_symmetry.space_group_name_H-M   'P 1'
#
loop_
_entity.id
_entity.type
_entity.pdbx_description
1 polymer ?
#
loop_
_entity_poly.entity_id
_entity_poly.type
_entity_poly.pdbx_seq_one_letter_code
_entity_poly.pdbx_strand_id
1 'polypeptide(L)'
;MHYPNFGEMAGGLVEAFNKEGIPAVAAMSVENPAVAKYQQVIPIVKMPKKGGIGLNQSYKNMATIVTQLAKGEERTSSEQEMIF
;
A
#
# COMPACT_ATOMS: atom_id res chain seq x y z
N MET A 1 4.15 -1.67 20.70
CA MET A 1 4.17 -0.25 20.27
C MET A 1 3.63 -0.19 18.85
N HIS A 2 2.43 0.36 18.67
CA HIS A 2 1.89 0.65 17.33
C HIS A 2 2.42 2.01 16.89
N TYR A 3 2.76 2.14 15.61
CA TYR A 3 3.21 3.40 15.03
C TYR A 3 2.14 3.93 14.06
N PRO A 4 0.97 4.37 14.56
CA PRO A 4 -0.16 4.75 13.72
C PRO A 4 0.21 5.87 12.74
N ASN A 5 1.04 6.81 13.20
CA ASN A 5 1.44 7.99 12.42
C ASN A 5 2.28 7.67 11.17
N PHE A 6 2.93 6.49 11.09
CA PHE A 6 3.62 6.11 9.85
C PHE A 6 2.63 5.75 8.73
N GLY A 7 1.44 5.25 9.08
CA GLY A 7 0.37 5.02 8.11
C GLY A 7 -0.14 6.35 7.54
N GLU A 8 -0.39 7.33 8.41
CA GLU A 8 -0.77 8.69 8.00
C GLU A 8 0.28 9.34 7.11
N MET A 9 1.56 9.25 7.47
CA MET A 9 2.66 9.78 6.66
C MET A 9 2.74 9.10 5.29
N ALA A 10 2.67 7.76 5.25
CA ALA A 10 2.73 7.01 3.99
C ALA A 10 1.54 7.34 3.09
N GLY A 11 0.32 7.39 3.64
CA GLY A 11 -0.89 7.73 2.88
C GLY A 11 -0.83 9.15 2.32
N GLY A 12 -0.48 10.13 3.16
CA GLY A 12 -0.38 11.53 2.75
C GLY A 12 0.69 11.78 1.68
N LEU A 13 1.84 11.09 1.73
CA LEU A 13 2.86 11.18 0.69
C LEU A 13 2.37 10.63 -0.65
N VAL A 14 1.64 9.52 -0.65
CA VAL A 14 1.08 8.95 -1.89
C VAL A 14 0.05 9.88 -2.50
N GLU A 15 -0.83 10.49 -1.70
CA GLU A 15 -1.76 11.51 -2.21
C GLU A 15 -1.04 12.71 -2.81
N ALA A 16 0.04 13.19 -2.17
CA ALA A 16 0.85 14.28 -2.70
C ALA A 16 1.51 13.90 -4.03
N PHE A 17 2.11 12.72 -4.12
CA PHE A 17 2.71 12.23 -5.37
C PHE A 17 1.68 12.07 -6.49
N ASN A 18 0.51 11.50 -6.19
CA ASN A 18 -0.55 11.35 -7.18
C ASN A 18 -1.05 12.71 -7.72
N LYS A 19 -1.10 13.75 -6.88
CA LYS A 19 -1.45 15.12 -7.31
C LYS A 19 -0.42 15.71 -8.27
N GLU A 20 0.85 15.35 -8.11
CA GLU A 20 1.95 15.74 -9.00
C GLU A 20 2.09 14.80 -10.23
N GLY A 21 1.15 13.88 -10.42
CA GLY A 21 1.18 12.93 -11.54
C GLY A 21 2.23 11.81 -11.38
N ILE A 22 2.78 11.62 -10.19
CA ILE A 22 3.74 10.56 -9.88
C ILE A 22 2.98 9.35 -9.32
N PRO A 23 2.91 8.21 -10.04
CA PRO A 23 2.25 7.01 -9.54
C PRO A 23 2.94 6.50 -8.27
N ALA A 24 2.19 6.38 -7.18
CA ALA A 24 2.70 5.89 -5.90
C ALA A 24 1.75 4.91 -5.21
N VAL A 25 2.32 4.14 -4.26
CA VAL A 25 1.60 3.14 -3.45
C VAL A 25 2.08 3.22 -2.01
N ALA A 26 1.16 3.03 -1.06
CA ALA A 26 1.51 2.91 0.35
C ALA A 26 1.67 1.44 0.75
N ALA A 27 2.46 1.17 1.78
CA ALA A 27 2.53 -0.13 2.42
C ALA A 27 2.20 0.04 3.90
N MET A 28 1.11 -0.60 4.35
CA MET A 28 0.63 -0.45 5.73
C MET A 28 0.32 -1.80 6.35
N SER A 29 0.58 -1.90 7.65
CA SER A 29 0.16 -3.08 8.41
C SER A 29 -1.37 -3.20 8.38
N VAL A 30 -1.89 -4.43 8.32
CA VAL A 30 -3.33 -4.74 8.45
C VAL A 30 -4.00 -4.19 9.71
N GLU A 31 -3.21 -3.82 10.71
CA GLU A 31 -3.68 -3.25 11.98
C GLU A 31 -3.62 -1.71 12.01
N ASN A 32 -3.12 -1.07 10.95
CA ASN A 32 -2.90 0.37 10.95
C ASN A 32 -4.23 1.11 10.70
N PRO A 33 -4.66 2.01 11.60
CA PRO A 33 -5.94 2.72 11.46
C PRO A 33 -6.01 3.61 10.20
N ALA A 34 -4.87 4.08 9.68
CA ALA A 34 -4.81 4.89 8.47
C ALA A 34 -5.34 4.14 7.23
N VAL A 35 -5.31 2.80 7.22
CA VAL A 35 -5.85 1.99 6.11
C VAL A 35 -7.30 2.39 5.80
N ALA A 36 -8.15 2.50 6.83
CA ALA A 36 -9.57 2.83 6.65
C ALA A 36 -9.78 4.22 6.01
N LYS A 37 -8.85 5.15 6.25
CA LYS A 37 -8.89 6.51 5.70
C LYS A 37 -8.43 6.57 4.24
N TYR A 38 -7.43 5.77 3.88
CA TYR A 38 -6.72 5.92 2.61
C TYR A 38 -7.07 4.85 1.55
N GLN A 39 -7.56 3.67 1.94
CA GLN A 39 -7.76 2.53 1.02
C GLN A 39 -8.71 2.82 -0.15
N GLN A 40 -9.63 3.78 -0.01
CA GLN A 40 -10.56 4.15 -1.07
C GLN A 40 -9.96 5.09 -2.12
N VAL A 41 -8.85 5.77 -1.80
CA VAL A 41 -8.28 6.85 -2.61
C VAL A 41 -6.89 6.53 -3.14
N ILE A 42 -6.16 5.64 -2.49
CA ILE A 42 -4.82 5.22 -2.90
C ILE A 42 -4.68 3.70 -2.78
N PRO A 43 -3.83 3.07 -3.61
CA PRO A 43 -3.49 1.67 -3.41
C PRO A 43 -2.63 1.50 -2.15
N ILE A 44 -2.99 0.53 -1.31
CA ILE A 44 -2.26 0.22 -0.07
C ILE A 44 -1.94 -1.27 -0.02
N VAL A 45 -0.67 -1.63 -0.12
CA VAL A 45 -0.21 -3.02 -0.01
C VAL A 45 -0.40 -3.53 1.42
N LYS A 46 -1.01 -4.70 1.55
CA LYS A 46 -1.23 -5.39 2.82
C LYS A 46 0.10 -5.90 3.38
N MET A 47 0.55 -5.29 4.48
CA MET A 47 1.70 -5.76 5.26
C MET A 47 1.23 -6.50 6.51
N PRO A 48 1.95 -7.55 6.96
CA PRO A 48 1.63 -8.20 8.21
C PRO A 48 1.85 -7.24 9.39
N LYS A 49 1.38 -7.65 10.57
CA LYS A 49 1.75 -6.98 11.82
C LYS A 49 3.25 -7.06 12.09
N LYS A 50 3.76 -6.19 12.97
CA LYS A 50 5.18 -6.24 13.38
C LYS A 50 5.50 -7.62 13.96
N GLY A 51 6.53 -8.27 13.42
CA GLY A 51 6.92 -9.63 13.80
C GLY A 51 5.97 -10.74 13.30
N GLY A 52 5.01 -10.39 12.45
CA GLY A 52 4.12 -11.35 11.81
C GLY A 52 4.80 -12.15 10.69
N ILE A 53 4.21 -13.29 10.37
CA ILE A 53 4.61 -14.13 9.25
C ILE A 53 4.07 -13.53 7.95
N GLY A 54 4.78 -13.73 6.84
CA GLY A 54 4.32 -13.32 5.51
C GLY A 54 4.96 -12.04 4.96
N LEU A 55 5.92 -11.43 5.66
CA LEU A 55 6.59 -10.20 5.21
C LEU A 55 7.24 -10.35 3.82
N ASN A 56 7.90 -11.49 3.57
CA ASN A 56 8.48 -11.78 2.25
C ASN A 56 7.44 -11.81 1.14
N GLN A 57 6.23 -12.32 1.42
CA GLN A 57 5.16 -12.32 0.43
C GLN A 57 4.62 -10.91 0.21
N SER A 58 4.44 -10.12 1.26
CA SER A 58 4.03 -8.72 1.11
C SER A 58 5.06 -7.88 0.34
N TYR A 59 6.36 -8.16 0.46
CA TYR A 59 7.37 -7.52 -0.39
C TYR A 59 7.26 -7.90 -1.86
N LYS A 60 6.98 -9.17 -2.17
CA LYS A 60 6.70 -9.61 -3.55
C LYS A 60 5.48 -8.90 -4.10
N ASN A 61 4.39 -8.86 -3.33
CA ASN A 61 3.17 -8.15 -3.67
C ASN A 61 3.44 -6.66 -3.94
N MET A 62 4.24 -6.02 -3.08
CA MET A 62 4.63 -4.62 -3.27
C MET A 62 5.38 -4.42 -4.59
N ALA A 63 6.36 -5.27 -4.91
CA ALA A 63 7.10 -5.18 -6.16
C ALA A 63 6.18 -5.35 -7.38
N THR A 64 5.23 -6.29 -7.32
CA THR A 64 4.21 -6.49 -8.37
C THR A 64 3.37 -5.23 -8.55
N ILE A 65 2.77 -4.70 -7.49
CA ILE A 65 1.88 -3.53 -7.55
C ILE A 65 2.62 -2.28 -8.02
N VAL A 66 3.85 -2.04 -7.55
CA VAL A 66 4.65 -0.89 -8.01
C VAL A 66 4.97 -1.01 -9.49
N THR A 67 5.32 -2.20 -9.96
CA THR A 67 5.66 -2.42 -11.38
C THR A 67 4.45 -2.22 -12.28
N GLN A 68 3.30 -2.79 -11.89
CA GLN A 68 2.03 -2.64 -12.60
C GLN A 68 1.62 -1.17 -12.69
N LEU A 69 1.69 -0.45 -11.56
CA LEU A 69 1.36 0.97 -11.50
C LEU A 69 2.29 1.82 -12.35
N ALA A 70 3.60 1.54 -12.32
CA ALA A 70 4.59 2.26 -13.12
C ALA A 70 4.40 2.07 -14.64
N LYS A 71 3.85 0.92 -15.06
CA LYS A 71 3.54 0.63 -16.46
C LYS A 71 2.17 1.15 -16.92
N GLY A 72 1.31 1.59 -15.99
CA GLY A 72 -0.06 2.01 -16.29
C GLY A 72 -0.96 0.85 -16.74
N GLU A 73 -0.63 -0.39 -16.35
CA GLU A 73 -1.44 -1.57 -16.65
C GLU A 73 -2.70 -1.59 -15.77
N GLU A 74 -3.77 -2.30 -16.16
CA GLU A 74 -4.90 -2.54 -15.25
C GLU A 74 -4.56 -3.65 -14.25
N ARG A 75 -5.18 -3.61 -13.06
CA ARG A 75 -5.00 -4.66 -12.05
C ARG A 75 -5.86 -5.87 -12.37
N THR A 76 -5.24 -7.04 -12.29
CA THR A 76 -5.94 -8.33 -12.27
C THR A 76 -6.65 -8.55 -10.94
N SER A 77 -7.60 -9.49 -10.91
CA SER A 77 -8.32 -9.86 -9.68
C SER A 77 -7.38 -10.31 -8.57
N SER A 78 -6.30 -11.03 -8.91
CA SER A 78 -5.30 -11.49 -7.94
C SER A 78 -4.44 -10.35 -7.38
N GLU A 79 -4.16 -9.32 -8.17
CA GLU A 79 -3.44 -8.12 -7.71
C GLU A 79 -4.31 -7.25 -6.82
N GLN A 80 -5.62 -7.20 -7.09
CA GLN A 80 -6.57 -6.48 -6.23
C GLN A 80 -6.62 -7.07 -4.81
N GLU A 81 -6.39 -8.38 -4.66
CA GLU A 81 -6.31 -9.04 -3.35
C GLU A 81 -5.07 -8.64 -2.55
N MET A 82 -4.01 -8.15 -3.22
CA MET A 82 -2.74 -7.76 -2.59
C MET A 82 -2.81 -6.41 -1.86
N ILE A 83 -3.83 -5.61 -2.18
CA ILE A 83 -4.09 -4.29 -1.60
C ILE A 83 -5.40 -4.28 -0.80
N PHE A 84 -5.57 -3.28 0.07
CA PHE A 84 -6.85 -3.05 0.76
C PHE A 84 -7.93 -2.52 -0.18
#